data_AF-A0AAV1R7T3-F1
#
_entry.id   AF-A0AAV1R7T3-F1
#
_cell.length_a   1.000
_cell.length_b   1.000
_cell.length_c   1.000
_cell.angle_alpha   90.00
_cell.angle_beta   90.00
_cell.angle_gamma   90.00
#
_symmetry.space_group_name_H-M   'P 1'
#
loop_
_entity.id
_entity.type
_entity.pdbx_description
1 polymer ?
#
loop_
_entity_poly.entity_id
_entity_poly.type
_entity_poly.pdbx_seq_one_letter_code
_entity_poly.pdbx_strand_id
1 'polypeptide(L)'
;MPSSSQASPCLSFEQIASFYSVNASIVKPITHGLKQAYRVSVPCTYKDVNGTQGYFYDTLYSVQSGDILANVAGVLYRGQAWEVVGEEHLFIGGDVISLHLLRG
;
A
#
# COMPACT_ATOMS: atom_id res chain seq x y z
N MET A 1 14.67 -29.57 -14.18
CA MET A 1 14.78 -28.57 -13.11
C MET A 1 13.56 -27.68 -13.22
N PRO A 2 12.63 -27.67 -12.25
CA PRO A 2 11.38 -26.93 -12.43
C PRO A 2 11.60 -25.44 -12.10
N SER A 3 11.26 -24.61 -13.07
CA SER A 3 11.24 -23.14 -12.97
C SER A 3 10.23 -22.69 -11.92
N SER A 4 10.71 -21.95 -10.93
CA SER A 4 9.90 -21.35 -9.87
C SER A 4 9.02 -20.23 -10.45
N SER A 5 7.79 -20.56 -10.82
CA SER A 5 6.74 -19.56 -11.00
C SER A 5 6.40 -18.99 -9.61
N GLN A 6 6.96 -17.83 -9.27
CA GLN A 6 6.47 -17.07 -8.13
C GLN A 6 5.06 -16.58 -8.47
N ALA A 7 4.06 -17.35 -8.04
CA ALA A 7 2.70 -16.87 -7.95
C ALA A 7 2.70 -15.75 -6.90
N SER A 8 2.33 -14.54 -7.31
CA SER A 8 2.03 -13.47 -6.36
C SER A 8 1.02 -14.01 -5.35
N PRO A 9 1.26 -13.92 -4.03
CA PRO A 9 0.30 -14.43 -3.06
C PRO A 9 -1.03 -13.70 -3.27
N CYS A 10 -2.10 -14.46 -3.50
CA CYS A 10 -3.45 -13.90 -3.59
C CYS A 10 -3.82 -13.31 -2.23
N LEU A 11 -3.75 -11.99 -2.11
CA LEU A 11 -4.14 -11.27 -0.89
C LEU A 11 -5.65 -11.42 -0.65
N SER A 12 -6.03 -11.70 0.61
CA SER A 12 -7.44 -11.73 1.01
C SER A 12 -8.01 -10.30 1.12
N PHE A 13 -9.33 -10.17 1.08
CA PHE A 13 -9.98 -8.86 1.28
C PHE A 13 -9.61 -8.22 2.61
N GLU A 14 -9.46 -9.02 3.68
CA GLU A 14 -9.05 -8.51 5.00
C GLU A 14 -7.61 -8.00 5.01
N GLN A 15 -6.70 -8.69 4.32
CA GLN A 15 -5.31 -8.23 4.19
C GLN A 15 -5.25 -6.90 3.45
N ILE A 16 -5.98 -6.79 2.33
CA ILE A 16 -6.07 -5.53 1.57
C ILE A 16 -6.68 -4.43 2.44
N ALA A 17 -7.78 -4.73 3.15
CA ALA A 17 -8.44 -3.76 4.01
C ALA A 17 -7.51 -3.27 5.13
N SER A 18 -6.71 -4.16 5.72
CA SER A 18 -5.70 -3.83 6.72
C SER A 18 -4.62 -2.90 6.16
N PHE A 19 -4.06 -3.18 4.98
CA PHE A 19 -3.08 -2.29 4.34
C PHE A 19 -3.62 -0.91 4.05
N TYR A 20 -4.91 -0.81 3.73
CA TYR A 20 -5.55 0.47 3.50
C TYR A 20 -6.20 1.06 4.75
N SER A 21 -6.05 0.46 5.94
CA SER A 21 -6.70 0.93 7.18
C SER A 21 -8.22 1.17 7.03
N VAL A 22 -8.90 0.30 6.29
CA VAL A 22 -10.34 0.39 6.00
C VAL A 22 -11.07 -0.90 6.36
N ASN A 23 -12.40 -0.87 6.29
CA ASN A 23 -13.22 -2.06 6.46
C ASN A 23 -13.24 -2.89 5.17
N ALA A 24 -13.16 -4.23 5.27
CA ALA A 24 -13.22 -5.11 4.11
C ALA A 24 -14.48 -4.92 3.23
N SER A 25 -15.59 -4.44 3.82
CA SER A 25 -16.84 -4.17 3.08
C SER A 25 -16.71 -3.14 1.95
N ILE A 26 -15.70 -2.27 1.97
CA ILE A 26 -15.50 -1.27 0.91
C ILE A 26 -14.52 -1.74 -0.19
N VAL A 27 -13.87 -2.88 0.01
CA VAL A 27 -12.97 -3.48 -0.98
C VAL A 27 -13.82 -4.22 -2.00
N LYS A 28 -13.79 -3.75 -3.26
CA LYS A 28 -14.59 -4.33 -4.34
C LYS A 28 -13.69 -5.04 -5.34
N PRO A 29 -13.96 -6.32 -5.68
CA PRO A 29 -13.27 -6.98 -6.76
C PRO A 29 -13.62 -6.31 -8.10
N ILE A 30 -12.63 -6.17 -8.96
CA ILE A 30 -12.76 -5.75 -10.36
C ILE A 30 -12.07 -6.80 -11.21
N THR A 31 -12.74 -7.27 -12.25
CA THR A 31 -12.17 -8.25 -13.18
C THR A 31 -11.83 -7.54 -14.49
N HIS A 32 -10.57 -7.62 -14.91
CA HIS A 32 -10.09 -7.08 -16.18
C HIS A 32 -9.53 -8.20 -17.05
N GLY A 33 -10.41 -8.81 -17.86
CA GLY A 33 -10.08 -10.03 -18.61
C GLY A 33 -9.78 -11.19 -17.66
N LEU A 34 -8.58 -11.77 -17.77
CA LEU A 34 -8.10 -12.85 -16.90
C LEU A 34 -7.47 -12.36 -15.58
N LYS A 35 -7.36 -11.04 -15.39
CA LYS A 35 -6.74 -10.46 -14.18
C LYS A 35 -7.80 -10.05 -13.17
N GLN A 36 -7.68 -10.57 -11.95
CA GLN A 36 -8.41 -10.06 -10.80
C GLN A 36 -7.66 -8.85 -10.23
N ALA A 37 -8.37 -7.74 -10.06
CA ALA A 37 -7.93 -6.56 -9.36
C ALA A 37 -8.92 -6.22 -8.23
N TYR A 38 -8.51 -5.32 -7.35
CA TYR A 38 -9.34 -4.86 -6.25
C TYR A 38 -9.34 -3.33 -6.24
N ARG A 39 -10.49 -2.75 -5.94
CA ARG A 39 -10.66 -1.30 -5.78
C ARG A 39 -11.04 -0.99 -4.35
N VAL A 40 -10.28 -0.08 -3.76
CA VAL A 40 -10.53 0.47 -2.43
C VAL A 40 -10.91 1.95 -2.56
N SER A 41 -12.10 2.29 -2.07
CA SER A 41 -12.61 3.67 -2.08
C SER A 41 -12.27 4.35 -0.76
N VAL A 42 -11.16 5.08 -0.72
CA VAL A 42 -10.72 5.83 0.47
C VAL A 42 -11.01 7.33 0.34
N PRO A 43 -11.33 8.03 1.45
CA PRO A 43 -11.43 9.48 1.47
C PRO A 43 -10.07 10.10 1.12
N CYS A 44 -10.07 11.20 0.37
CA CYS A 44 -8.84 11.87 -0.05
C CYS A 44 -8.84 13.30 0.47
N THR A 45 -7.73 13.75 1.04
CA THR A 45 -7.56 15.12 1.53
C THR A 45 -6.48 15.83 0.71
N TYR A 46 -6.73 17.09 0.36
CA TYR A 46 -5.71 17.93 -0.26
C TYR A 46 -4.75 18.42 0.82
N LYS A 47 -3.46 18.12 0.68
CA LYS A 47 -2.44 18.54 1.63
C LYS A 47 -1.06 18.63 0.98
N ASP A 48 -0.14 19.26 1.70
CA ASP A 48 1.27 19.28 1.39
C ASP A 48 1.98 18.16 2.17
N VAL A 49 2.69 17.30 1.45
CA VAL A 49 3.55 16.25 2.01
C VAL A 49 4.97 16.53 1.54
N ASN A 50 5.82 17.02 2.45
CA ASN A 50 7.22 17.32 2.20
C ASN A 50 7.46 18.22 0.95
N GLY A 51 6.66 19.27 0.79
CA GLY A 51 6.72 20.20 -0.34
C GLY A 51 5.99 19.74 -1.60
N THR A 52 5.36 18.56 -1.57
CA THR A 52 4.51 18.07 -2.66
C THR A 52 3.04 18.29 -2.30
N GLN A 53 2.39 19.17 -3.05
CA GLN A 53 0.95 19.41 -2.90
C GLN A 53 0.15 18.42 -3.76
N GLY A 54 -0.83 17.76 -3.16
CA GLY A 54 -1.66 16.80 -3.86
C GLY A 54 -2.80 16.27 -3.00
N TYR A 55 -3.60 15.41 -3.62
CA TYR A 55 -4.57 14.62 -2.88
C TYR A 55 -3.89 13.37 -2.34
N PHE A 56 -3.88 13.23 -1.03
CA PHE A 56 -3.29 12.09 -0.36
C PHE A 56 -4.33 11.35 0.48
N TYR A 57 -4.07 10.07 0.69
CA TYR A 57 -4.72 9.27 1.70
C TYR A 57 -3.69 8.72 2.67
N ASP A 58 -3.93 8.90 3.97
CA ASP A 58 -3.04 8.39 5.00
C ASP A 58 -3.51 7.03 5.47
N THR A 59 -2.58 6.08 5.49
CA THR A 59 -2.83 4.75 6.02
C THR A 59 -1.76 4.37 7.04
N LEU A 60 -2.09 3.44 7.93
CA LEU A 60 -1.16 2.91 8.93
C LEU A 60 -0.62 1.56 8.45
N TYR A 61 0.69 1.41 8.49
CA TYR A 61 1.37 0.18 8.12
C TYR A 61 2.19 -0.37 9.30
N SER A 62 1.94 -1.63 9.65
CA SER A 62 2.72 -2.36 10.65
C SER A 62 3.94 -2.99 10.00
N VAL A 63 5.10 -2.38 10.23
CA VAL A 63 6.39 -2.77 9.63
C VAL A 63 6.80 -4.15 10.12
N GLN A 64 7.04 -5.08 9.20
CA GLN A 64 7.59 -6.39 9.53
C GLN A 64 9.11 -6.34 9.57
N SER A 65 9.73 -7.23 10.36
CA SER A 65 11.18 -7.36 10.39
C SER A 65 11.73 -7.71 9.00
N GLY A 66 12.58 -6.83 8.46
CA GLY A 66 13.15 -6.99 7.11
C GLY A 66 12.38 -6.28 6.00
N ASP A 67 11.28 -5.60 6.31
CA ASP A 67 10.61 -4.73 5.35
C ASP A 67 11.50 -3.55 4.95
N ILE A 68 11.39 -3.16 3.69
CA ILE A 68 12.07 -1.98 3.12
C ILE A 68 10.98 -1.10 2.51
N LEU A 69 11.01 0.20 2.82
CA LEU A 69 10.01 1.18 2.35
C LEU A 69 9.75 1.06 0.84
N ALA A 70 10.81 1.04 0.02
CA ALA A 70 10.69 0.94 -1.43
C ALA A 70 9.97 -0.34 -1.91
N ASN A 71 10.16 -1.47 -1.21
CA ASN A 71 9.49 -2.72 -1.56
C ASN A 71 8.01 -2.69 -1.16
N VAL A 72 7.71 -2.16 0.03
CA VAL A 72 6.32 -1.98 0.49
C VAL A 72 5.58 -1.00 -0.43
N ALA A 73 6.19 0.13 -0.76
CA ALA A 73 5.63 1.11 -1.68
C ALA A 73 5.39 0.51 -3.08
N GLY A 74 6.42 -0.13 -3.66
CA GLY A 74 6.37 -0.67 -5.02
C GLY A 74 5.49 -1.92 -5.18
N VAL A 75 5.54 -2.85 -4.23
CA VAL A 75 4.86 -4.16 -4.34
C VAL A 75 3.48 -4.14 -3.70
N LEU A 76 3.36 -3.69 -2.44
CA LEU A 76 2.09 -3.73 -1.72
C LEU A 76 1.15 -2.61 -2.18
N TYR A 77 1.67 -1.39 -2.32
CA TYR A 77 0.86 -0.22 -2.72
C TYR A 77 0.95 0.10 -4.22
N ARG A 78 1.68 -0.70 -5.01
CA ARG A 78 1.83 -0.53 -6.47
C ARG A 78 2.33 0.86 -6.87
N GLY A 79 3.24 1.43 -6.08
CA GLY A 79 3.82 2.75 -6.29
C GLY A 79 2.92 3.93 -5.89
N GLN A 80 1.77 3.67 -5.24
CA GLN A 80 0.92 4.75 -4.72
C GLN A 80 1.50 5.40 -3.45
N ALA A 81 2.30 4.67 -2.67
CA ALA A 81 2.90 5.23 -1.47
C ALA A 81 3.99 6.23 -1.87
N TRP A 82 3.81 7.47 -1.42
CA TRP A 82 4.73 8.57 -1.62
C TRP A 82 5.93 8.40 -0.69
N GLU A 83 7.09 8.19 -1.30
CA GLU A 83 8.35 8.05 -0.55
C GLU A 83 8.85 9.42 -0.13
N VAL A 84 8.77 9.70 1.17
CA VAL A 84 9.37 10.91 1.75
C VAL A 84 10.85 10.61 2.02
N VAL A 85 11.73 11.39 1.41
CA VAL A 85 13.18 11.27 1.60
C VAL A 85 13.51 11.44 3.08
N GLY A 86 14.25 10.49 3.63
CA GLY A 86 14.64 10.50 5.03
C GLY A 86 13.65 9.81 5.95
N GLU A 87 12.51 9.27 5.49
CA GLU A 87 11.62 8.45 6.33
C GLU A 87 11.99 6.95 6.30
N GLU A 88 12.98 6.53 5.51
CA GLU A 88 13.41 5.13 5.44
C GLU A 88 13.91 4.58 6.78
N HIS A 89 14.44 5.44 7.66
CA HIS A 89 14.90 5.05 8.99
C HIS A 89 13.75 4.73 9.95
N LEU A 90 12.51 5.09 9.60
CA LEU A 90 11.31 4.77 10.38
C LEU A 90 10.79 3.35 10.10
N PHE A 91 11.32 2.66 9.09
CA PHE A 91 10.99 1.27 8.76
C PHE A 91 11.71 0.28 9.69
N ILE A 92 11.36 0.33 10.98
CA ILE A 92 11.87 -0.58 12.00
C ILE A 92 10.81 -1.65 12.27
N GLY A 93 11.20 -2.93 12.19
CA GLY A 93 10.29 -4.05 12.41
C GLY A 93 9.60 -3.99 13.78
N GLY A 94 8.27 -4.06 13.79
CA GLY A 94 7.43 -3.92 14.97
C GLY A 94 6.74 -2.56 15.10
N ASP A 95 7.20 -1.54 14.38
CA ASP A 95 6.62 -0.21 14.45
C ASP A 95 5.39 -0.06 13.55
N VAL A 96 4.56 0.94 13.88
CA VAL A 96 3.43 1.37 13.05
C VAL A 96 3.73 2.76 12.53
N ILE A 97 3.81 2.89 11.21
CA ILE A 97 4.11 4.16 10.54
C ILE A 97 2.91 4.63 9.73
N SER A 98 2.86 5.94 9.46
CA SER A 98 1.90 6.49 8.51
C SER A 98 2.52 6.52 7.11
N LEU A 99 1.81 5.97 6.13
CA LEU A 99 2.17 6.07 4.71
C LEU A 99 1.20 7.02 4.00
N HIS A 100 1.75 7.89 3.15
CA HIS A 100 1.00 8.84 2.35
C HIS A 100 0.76 8.29 0.96
N LEU A 101 -0.46 7.88 0.63
CA LEU A 101 -0.81 7.36 -0.69
C LEU A 101 -1.22 8.51 -1.62
N LEU A 102 -0.44 8.79 -2.66
CA LEU A 102 -0.77 9.79 -3.68
C LEU A 102 -1.94 9.31 -4.53
N ARG A 103 -2.91 10.21 -4.76
CA ARG A 103 -4.06 9.98 -5.63
C ARG A 103 -3.96 10.90 -6.84
N GLY A 104 -4.08 10.32 -8.03
CA GLY A 104 -4.11 11.00 -9.32
C GLY A 104 -5.21 10.45 -10.22
#